data_AF-A0A3P3ZDL9-F1
#
_entry.id   AF-A0A3P3ZDL9-F1
#
_cell.length_a   1.000
_cell.length_b   1.000
_cell.length_c   1.000
_cell.angle_alpha   90.00
_cell.angle_beta   90.00
_cell.angle_gamma   90.00
#
_symmetry.space_group_name_H-M   'P 1'
#
loop_
_entity.id
_entity.type
_entity.pdbx_description
1 polymer ?
#
loop_
_entity_poly.entity_id
_entity_poly.type
_entity_poly.pdbx_seq_one_letter_code
_entity_poly.pdbx_strand_id
1 'polypeptide(L)'
;MPHSPQSTGQITCHQCHVTLAYPIGAPSVRCPMCAAVTPVQQFSVTCVCCRCILILPQNTSLAMCPRCRTVMSIPASIREGHSGPQAPPKQCVYIDRPPTVDSSGTRVTHLAVGTKLDDDNPPVKR
;
A
#
# COMPACT_ATOMS: atom_id res chain seq x y z
N MET A 1 -23.21 3.97 26.33
CA MET A 1 -23.10 4.32 24.90
C MET A 1 -21.77 3.76 24.40
N PRO A 2 -21.74 2.77 23.49
CA PRO A 2 -20.48 2.29 22.95
C PRO A 2 -19.87 3.39 22.08
N HIS A 3 -18.67 3.85 22.45
CA HIS A 3 -17.84 4.69 21.59
C HIS A 3 -17.35 3.79 20.46
N SER A 4 -17.87 3.98 19.24
CA SER A 4 -17.25 3.39 18.05
C SER A 4 -15.77 3.81 18.04
N PRO A 5 -14.81 2.90 17.79
CA PRO A 5 -13.41 3.28 17.70
C PRO A 5 -13.27 4.29 16.57
N GLN A 6 -13.13 5.57 16.92
CA GLN A 6 -12.86 6.60 15.94
C GLN A 6 -11.47 6.28 15.39
N SER A 7 -11.40 5.92 14.11
CA SER A 7 -10.11 5.73 13.47
C SER A 7 -9.38 7.07 13.48
N THR A 8 -8.28 7.15 14.20
CA THR A 8 -7.46 8.36 14.35
C THR A 8 -6.18 8.20 13.54
N GLY A 9 -5.75 9.29 12.91
CA GLY A 9 -4.44 9.40 12.28
C GLY A 9 -3.47 10.16 13.17
N GLN A 10 -2.19 10.09 12.82
CA GLN A 10 -1.13 10.89 13.46
C GLN A 10 -0.49 11.83 12.45
N ILE A 11 -0.14 13.04 12.90
CA ILE A 11 0.59 14.01 12.10
C ILE A 11 1.57 14.77 12.99
N THR A 12 2.77 15.01 12.49
CA THR A 12 3.78 15.83 13.20
C THR A 12 3.61 17.29 12.81
N CYS A 13 3.49 18.17 13.80
CA CYS A 13 3.43 19.60 13.56
C CYS A 13 4.75 20.08 12.96
N HIS A 14 4.69 20.80 11.83
CA HIS A 14 5.88 21.32 11.15
C HIS A 14 6.64 22.40 11.93
N GLN A 15 6.05 22.97 12.99
CA GLN A 15 6.65 24.07 13.73
C GLN A 15 7.22 23.65 15.08
N CYS A 16 6.44 22.94 15.90
CA CYS A 16 6.89 22.49 17.22
C CYS A 16 7.23 20.99 17.28
N HIS A 17 7.22 20.28 16.14
CA HIS A 17 7.55 18.86 16.01
C HIS A 17 6.72 17.90 16.89
N VAL A 18 5.60 18.37 17.44
CA VAL A 18 4.72 17.56 18.27
C VAL A 18 3.81 16.70 17.41
N THR A 19 3.72 15.42 17.76
CA THR A 19 2.79 14.48 17.13
C THR A 19 1.39 14.68 17.69
N LEU A 20 0.43 14.91 16.79
CA LEU A 20 -0.97 15.18 17.10
C LEU A 20 -1.83 14.03 16.57
N ALA A 21 -2.75 13.54 17.40
CA ALA A 21 -3.82 12.67 16.95
C ALA A 21 -4.94 13.51 16.32
N TYR A 22 -5.47 13.06 15.21
CA TYR A 22 -6.57 13.75 14.52
C TYR A 22 -7.56 12.74 13.91
N PRO A 23 -8.83 13.12 13.71
CA PRO A 23 -9.80 12.23 13.08
C PRO A 23 -9.43 11.99 11.62
N ILE A 24 -9.49 10.72 11.17
CA ILE A 24 -9.24 10.40 9.75
C ILE A 24 -10.23 11.16 8.86
N GLY A 25 -9.72 11.76 7.78
CA GLY A 25 -10.49 12.60 6.86
C GLY A 25 -10.36 14.11 7.08
N ALA A 26 -9.73 14.58 8.17
CA ALA A 26 -9.44 16.01 8.31
C ALA A 26 -8.42 16.47 7.23
N PRO A 27 -8.67 17.57 6.51
CA PRO A 27 -7.74 18.08 5.48
C PRO A 27 -6.54 18.81 6.09
N SER A 28 -6.64 19.25 7.34
CA SER A 28 -5.60 19.99 8.05
C SER A 28 -5.81 19.86 9.56
N VAL A 29 -4.72 19.99 10.32
CA VAL A 29 -4.73 19.89 11.78
C VAL A 29 -4.09 21.14 12.37
N ARG A 30 -4.81 21.84 13.24
CA ARG A 30 -4.25 22.97 14.01
C ARG A 30 -3.55 22.43 15.26
N CYS A 31 -2.29 22.81 15.44
CA CYS A 31 -1.55 22.47 16.64
C CYS A 31 -2.10 23.22 17.86
N PRO A 32 -2.46 22.53 18.96
CA PRO A 32 -2.93 23.19 20.17
C PRO A 32 -1.81 23.94 20.92
N MET A 33 -0.54 23.63 20.67
CA MET A 33 0.59 24.24 21.39
C MET A 33 1.12 25.52 20.73
N CYS A 34 1.19 25.57 19.39
CA CYS A 34 1.75 26.71 18.66
C CYS A 34 0.76 27.36 17.68
N ALA A 35 -0.51 26.90 17.65
CA ALA A 35 -1.55 27.34 16.72
C ALA A 35 -1.25 27.16 15.21
N ALA A 36 -0.08 26.61 14.84
CA ALA A 36 0.29 26.34 13.46
C ALA A 36 -0.65 25.30 12.82
N VAL A 37 -1.10 25.57 11.59
CA VAL A 37 -1.95 24.67 10.82
C VAL A 37 -1.07 23.80 9.92
N THR A 38 -1.13 22.49 10.12
CA THR A 38 -0.38 21.53 9.30
C THR A 38 -1.35 20.83 8.34
N PRO A 39 -1.16 20.96 7.01
CA PRO A 39 -2.00 20.28 6.04
C PRO A 39 -1.74 18.77 6.09
N VAL A 40 -2.80 17.98 5.93
CA VAL A 40 -2.69 16.52 5.81
C VAL A 40 -2.33 16.20 4.36
N GLN A 41 -1.26 15.42 4.15
CA GLN A 41 -0.83 15.08 2.80
C GLN A 41 -1.90 14.24 2.08
N GLN A 42 -1.99 14.41 0.77
CA GLN A 42 -2.94 13.72 -0.08
C GLN A 42 -2.20 12.96 -1.17
N PHE A 43 -2.82 11.90 -1.69
CA PHE A 43 -2.32 11.13 -2.81
C PHE A 43 -3.45 10.85 -3.81
N SER A 44 -3.07 10.57 -5.05
CA SER A 44 -3.99 10.21 -6.12
C SER A 44 -4.04 8.70 -6.35
N VAL A 45 -5.23 8.14 -6.46
CA VAL A 45 -5.44 6.72 -6.83
C VAL A 45 -6.34 6.64 -8.06
N THR A 46 -5.96 5.79 -9.00
CA THR A 46 -6.81 5.46 -10.15
C THR A 46 -7.73 4.31 -9.78
N CYS A 47 -9.03 4.47 -10.00
CA CYS A 47 -10.00 3.41 -9.78
C CYS A 47 -9.71 2.22 -10.71
N VAL A 48 -9.63 1.02 -10.15
CA VAL A 48 -9.38 -0.22 -10.93
C VAL A 48 -10.52 -0.57 -11.89
N CYS A 49 -11.74 -0.12 -11.60
CA CYS A 49 -12.94 -0.45 -12.38
C CYS A 49 -13.24 0.60 -13.47
N CYS A 50 -13.41 1.87 -13.08
CA CYS A 50 -13.83 2.93 -14.01
C CYS A 50 -12.71 3.90 -14.41
N ARG A 51 -11.49 3.71 -13.91
CA ARG A 51 -10.30 4.56 -14.15
C ARG A 51 -10.44 6.04 -13.76
N CYS A 52 -11.48 6.44 -13.06
CA CYS A 52 -11.53 7.78 -12.47
C CYS A 52 -10.41 7.97 -11.43
N ILE A 53 -9.87 9.18 -11.36
CA ILE A 53 -8.85 9.56 -10.39
C ILE A 53 -9.55 10.02 -9.11
N LEU A 54 -9.10 9.51 -7.97
CA LEU A 54 -9.53 9.90 -6.64
C LEU A 54 -8.39 10.62 -5.93
N ILE A 55 -8.68 11.73 -5.26
CA ILE A 55 -7.75 12.39 -4.34
C ILE A 55 -8.14 11.99 -2.92
N LEU A 56 -7.21 11.39 -2.18
CA LEU A 56 -7.45 10.80 -0.87
C LEU A 56 -6.42 11.33 0.13
N PRO A 57 -6.79 11.56 1.40
CA PRO A 57 -5.81 11.90 2.44
C PRO A 57 -4.92 10.70 2.77
N GLN A 58 -3.64 10.94 3.12
CA GLN A 58 -2.57 9.96 3.38
C GLN A 58 -2.93 8.83 4.35
N ASN A 59 -3.88 9.05 5.23
CA ASN A 59 -4.38 8.09 6.21
C ASN A 59 -5.50 7.18 5.67
N THR A 60 -5.83 7.27 4.39
CA THR A 60 -6.84 6.44 3.74
C THR A 60 -6.28 5.05 3.44
N SER A 61 -6.72 4.04 4.20
CA SER A 61 -6.42 2.63 3.91
C SER A 61 -7.46 1.97 3.00
N LEU A 62 -8.65 2.55 2.89
CA LEU A 62 -9.77 1.99 2.15
C LEU A 62 -10.53 3.12 1.46
N ALA A 63 -10.74 3.00 0.16
CA ALA A 63 -11.42 4.01 -0.64
C ALA A 63 -12.60 3.41 -1.40
N MET A 64 -13.73 4.10 -1.39
CA MET A 64 -14.86 3.78 -2.25
C MET A 64 -14.90 4.73 -3.45
N CYS A 65 -14.96 4.19 -4.66
CA CYS A 65 -15.09 5.01 -5.86
C CYS A 65 -16.49 5.65 -5.90
N PRO A 66 -16.61 6.99 -5.95
CA PRO A 66 -17.92 7.63 -5.99
C PRO A 66 -18.68 7.35 -7.31
N ARG A 67 -17.97 6.96 -8.38
CA ARG A 67 -18.56 6.72 -9.70
C ARG A 67 -19.13 5.31 -9.85
N CYS A 68 -18.37 4.29 -9.47
CA CYS A 68 -18.75 2.88 -9.68
C CYS A 68 -18.90 2.09 -8.37
N ARG A 69 -18.75 2.73 -7.21
CA ARG A 69 -18.83 2.14 -5.86
C ARG A 69 -17.84 1.00 -5.58
N THR A 70 -16.87 0.77 -6.46
CA THR A 70 -15.77 -0.18 -6.21
C THR A 70 -15.00 0.24 -4.97
N VAL A 71 -14.86 -0.70 -4.03
CA VAL A 71 -14.03 -0.56 -2.84
C VAL A 71 -12.62 -1.03 -3.18
N MET A 72 -11.62 -0.24 -2.80
CA MET A 72 -10.22 -0.52 -3.04
C MET A 72 -9.44 -0.41 -1.73
N SER A 73 -8.57 -1.38 -1.49
CA SER A 73 -7.57 -1.31 -0.42
C SER A 73 -6.39 -0.48 -0.91
N ILE A 74 -5.96 0.50 -0.12
CA ILE A 74 -4.81 1.34 -0.43
C ILE A 74 -3.61 0.82 0.36
N PRO A 75 -2.60 0.20 -0.29
CA PRO A 75 -1.40 -0.26 0.40
C PRO A 75 -0.59 0.90 0.99
N ALA A 76 0.11 0.63 2.09
CA ALA A 76 0.95 1.59 2.79
C ALA A 76 2.00 2.25 1.88
N SER A 77 2.53 1.50 0.91
CA SER A 77 3.51 1.99 -0.07
C SER A 77 3.03 3.22 -0.85
N ILE A 78 1.73 3.30 -1.17
CA ILE A 78 1.13 4.44 -1.87
C ILE A 78 0.93 5.62 -0.91
N ARG A 79 0.62 5.33 0.35
CA ARG A 79 0.33 6.32 1.40
C ARG A 79 1.58 7.06 1.87
N GLU A 80 2.71 6.35 1.91
CA GLU A 80 3.98 6.87 2.44
C GLU A 80 4.87 7.51 1.36
N GLY A 81 4.42 7.52 0.09
CA GLY A 81 5.16 8.18 -0.99
C GLY A 81 6.57 7.64 -1.19
N HIS A 82 6.83 6.38 -0.81
CA HIS A 82 8.14 5.75 -0.98
C HIS A 82 8.47 5.60 -2.47
N SER A 83 9.19 6.58 -3.01
CA SER A 83 9.68 6.63 -4.39
C SER A 83 10.98 5.83 -4.56
N GLY A 84 11.00 4.58 -4.07
CA GLY A 84 12.15 3.69 -4.23
C GLY A 84 11.70 2.34 -4.79
N PRO A 85 12.47 1.71 -5.69
CA PRO A 85 12.33 0.28 -5.94
C PRO A 85 12.64 -0.42 -4.61
N GLN A 86 11.60 -0.75 -3.85
CA GLN A 86 11.74 -1.59 -2.67
C GLN A 86 12.28 -2.91 -3.20
N ALA A 87 13.56 -3.20 -2.91
CA ALA A 87 14.13 -4.48 -3.26
C ALA A 87 13.15 -5.57 -2.80
N PRO A 88 12.87 -6.58 -3.65
CA PRO A 88 11.97 -7.66 -3.28
C PRO A 88 12.38 -8.16 -1.90
N PRO A 89 11.44 -8.33 -0.95
CA PRO A 89 11.77 -8.81 0.38
C PRO A 89 12.60 -10.10 0.26
N LYS A 90 13.52 -10.33 1.21
CA LYS A 90 14.44 -11.50 1.23
C LYS A 90 13.76 -12.86 1.10
N GLN A 91 12.43 -12.90 1.17
CA GLN A 91 11.60 -14.04 0.89
C GLN A 91 10.54 -13.63 -0.14
N CYS A 92 10.70 -14.09 -1.38
CA CYS A 92 9.73 -13.88 -2.45
C CYS A 92 9.30 -15.21 -3.08
N VAL A 93 8.04 -15.25 -3.49
CA VAL A 93 7.46 -16.35 -4.26
C VAL A 93 7.53 -15.99 -5.73
N TYR A 94 8.21 -16.82 -6.51
CA TYR A 94 8.30 -16.68 -7.95
C TYR A 94 7.23 -17.57 -8.58
N ILE A 95 6.45 -17.00 -9.50
CA ILE A 95 5.43 -17.70 -10.26
C ILE A 95 5.92 -17.77 -11.71
N ASP A 96 6.38 -18.94 -12.13
CA ASP A 96 6.73 -19.20 -13.53
C ASP A 96 5.53 -19.82 -14.24
N ARG A 97 5.36 -19.47 -15.53
CA ARG A 97 4.28 -19.98 -16.39
C ARG A 97 4.91 -20.82 -17.50
N PRO A 98 5.43 -22.03 -17.19
CA PRO A 98 6.04 -22.87 -18.19
C PRO A 98 4.98 -23.31 -19.21
N PRO A 99 5.24 -23.17 -20.52
CA PRO A 99 4.32 -23.64 -21.55
C PRO A 99 4.36 -25.18 -21.57
N THR A 100 3.34 -25.80 -20.98
CA THR A 100 3.17 -27.26 -21.07
C THR A 100 2.13 -27.57 -22.13
N VAL A 101 2.50 -28.38 -23.12
CA VAL A 101 1.54 -28.99 -24.05
C VAL A 101 1.26 -30.39 -23.55
N ASP A 102 -0.02 -30.76 -23.45
CA ASP A 102 -0.38 -32.15 -23.13
C ASP A 102 -0.15 -33.04 -24.37
N SER A 103 -0.28 -34.36 -24.20
CA SER A 103 -0.14 -35.34 -25.27
C SER A 103 -1.18 -35.20 -26.40
N SER A 104 -2.20 -34.37 -26.22
CA SER A 104 -3.20 -34.02 -27.24
C SER A 104 -2.85 -32.78 -28.06
N GLY A 105 -1.72 -32.11 -27.76
CA GLY A 105 -1.29 -30.87 -28.42
C GLY A 105 -2.03 -29.62 -27.91
N THR A 106 -2.82 -29.75 -26.85
CA THR A 106 -3.55 -28.67 -26.21
C THR A 106 -2.60 -27.94 -25.25
N ARG A 107 -2.52 -26.61 -25.38
CA ARG A 107 -1.69 -25.78 -24.49
C ARG A 107 -2.35 -25.75 -23.11
N VAL A 108 -1.72 -26.38 -22.13
CA VAL A 108 -2.14 -26.35 -20.73
C VAL A 108 -1.21 -25.39 -19.99
N THR A 109 -1.74 -24.46 -19.21
CA THR A 109 -0.91 -23.59 -18.38
C THR A 109 -0.79 -24.18 -16.98
N HIS A 110 0.29 -24.89 -16.70
CA HIS A 110 0.66 -25.21 -15.32
C HIS A 110 1.42 -24.03 -14.72
N LEU A 111 1.06 -23.62 -13.51
CA LEU A 111 1.75 -22.58 -12.74
C LEU A 111 2.78 -23.28 -11.84
N ALA A 112 4.05 -22.94 -11.97
CA ALA A 112 5.10 -23.41 -11.07
C ALA A 112 5.40 -22.33 -10.04
N VAL A 113 5.37 -22.69 -8.75
CA VAL A 113 5.56 -21.77 -7.62
C VAL A 113 6.83 -22.16 -6.88
N GLY A 114 7.82 -21.27 -6.83
CA GLY A 114 9.10 -21.51 -6.15
C GLY A 114 9.44 -20.42 -5.14
N THR A 115 10.05 -20.81 -4.02
CA THR A 115 10.66 -19.88 -3.05
C THR A 115 12.17 -19.87 -3.25
N LYS A 116 12.74 -18.76 -3.73
CA LYS A 116 14.19 -18.55 -3.68
C LYS A 116 14.54 -18.10 -2.26
N LEU A 117 15.22 -18.95 -1.51
CA LEU A 117 15.95 -18.56 -0.32
C LEU A 117 17.37 -18.22 -0.79
N ASP A 118 17.86 -17.01 -0.52
CA ASP A 118 19.25 -16.64 -0.77
C ASP A 118 20.16 -17.38 0.24
N ASP A 119 20.54 -18.62 -0.08
CA ASP A 119 21.72 -19.27 0.48
C ASP A 119 22.63 -19.67 -0.70
N ASP A 120 23.36 -18.69 -1.23
CA ASP A 120 24.54 -18.96 -2.04
C ASP A 120 25.71 -19.16 -1.07
N ASN A 121 25.89 -20.40 -0.62
CA ASN A 121 27.21 -20.87 -0.23
C ASN A 121 27.56 -22.06 -1.14
N PRO A 122 28.45 -21.91 -2.12
CA PRO A 122 28.86 -23.03 -2.95
C PRO A 122 29.58 -24.08 -2.09
N PRO A 123 29.42 -25.39 -2.39
CA PRO A 123 30.09 -26.43 -1.64
C PRO A 123 31.60 -26.28 -1.80
N VAL A 124 32.31 -25.98 -0.71
CA VAL A 124 33.76 -26.11 -0.63
C VAL A 124 34.10 -27.58 -0.85
N LYS A 125 34.67 -27.88 -2.01
CA LYS A 125 35.29 -29.18 -2.29
C LYS A 125 36.39 -29.44 -1.26
N ARG A 126 36.27 -30.53 -0.51
CA ARG A 126 37.40 -31.26 0.07
C ARG A 126 37.16 -32.75 -0.14
#